data_AF-A0AB35PM79-F1
#
_entry.id   AF-A0AB35PM79-F1
#
_cell.length_a   1.000
_cell.length_b   1.000
_cell.length_c   1.000
_cell.angle_alpha   90.00
_cell.angle_beta   90.00
_cell.angle_gamma   90.00
#
_symmetry.space_group_name_H-M   'P 1'
#
loop_
_entity.id
_entity.type
_entity.pdbx_description
1 polymer ?
#
loop_
_entity_poly.entity_id
_entity_poly.type
_entity_poly.pdbx_seq_one_letter_code
_entity_poly.pdbx_strand_id
1 'polypeptide(L)' 'VPTDRNGYHVILAVWDVADTSNAFYNVVDVNLVNNETPDTVAPSQPTELNASKVSANSVEITWKASTDNIGVKEYQV' A
#
# COMPACT_ATOMS: atom_id res chain seq x y z
N VAL A 1 1.43 7.62 -12.37
CA VAL A 1 0.51 6.53 -12.75
C VAL A 1 0.56 5.50 -11.63
N PRO A 2 -0.56 4.92 -11.19
CA PRO A 2 -0.57 3.99 -10.06
C PRO A 2 0.40 2.82 -10.30
N THR A 3 1.29 2.55 -9.34
CA THR A 3 2.32 1.50 -9.42
C THR A 3 1.77 0.11 -9.12
N ASP A 4 0.53 0.02 -8.62
CA ASP A 4 -0.21 -1.20 -8.29
C ASP A 4 -1.00 -1.79 -9.49
N ARG A 5 -0.97 -1.14 -10.66
CA ARG A 5 -1.74 -1.56 -11.85
C ARG A 5 -0.86 -1.75 -13.08
N ASN A 6 -1.00 -2.89 -13.76
CA ASN A 6 -0.28 -3.23 -14.99
C ASN A 6 -1.22 -3.85 -16.03
N GLY A 7 -0.96 -3.63 -17.32
CA GLY A 7 -1.74 -4.15 -18.44
C GLY A 7 -2.83 -3.21 -18.94
N TYR A 8 -3.75 -3.76 -19.74
CA TYR A 8 -4.80 -3.01 -20.42
C TYR A 8 -5.93 -2.62 -19.48
N HIS A 9 -6.27 -1.33 -19.48
CA HIS A 9 -7.31 -0.74 -18.67
C HIS A 9 -8.15 0.20 -19.51
N VAL A 10 -9.37 0.44 -19.04
CA VAL A 10 -10.27 1.46 -19.58
C VAL A 10 -10.47 2.52 -18.52
N ILE A 11 -10.28 3.78 -18.89
CA ILE A 11 -10.59 4.92 -18.05
C ILE A 11 -11.90 5.53 -18.54
N LEU A 12 -12.87 5.61 -17.64
CA LEU A 12 -14.14 6.29 -17.85
C LEU A 12 -14.11 7.63 -17.12
N ALA A 13 -14.17 8.73 -17.87
CA ALA A 13 -14.39 10.05 -17.30
C ALA A 13 -15.87 10.43 -17.45
N VAL A 14 -16.49 10.84 -16.35
CA VAL A 14 -17.90 11.23 -16.28
C VAL A 14 -17.98 12.69 -15.80
N TRP A 15 -18.76 13.50 -16.50
CA TRP A 15 -19.08 14.87 -16.11
C TRP A 15 -20.58 15.03 -15.96
N ASP A 16 -21.03 15.21 -14.72
CA ASP A 16 -22.43 15.45 -14.41
C ASP A 16 -22.87 16.86 -14.86
N VAL A 17 -24.09 16.96 -15.38
CA VAL A 17 -24.66 18.24 -15.81
C VAL A 17 -25.45 18.84 -14.65
N ALA A 18 -24.76 19.64 -13.84
CA ALA A 18 -25.33 20.36 -12.69
C ALA A 18 -26.22 19.42 -11.83
N ASP A 19 -27.41 19.88 -11.45
CA ASP A 19 -28.37 19.10 -10.63
C ASP A 19 -29.34 18.26 -11.49
N THR A 20 -28.97 17.91 -12.73
CA THR A 20 -29.80 17.07 -13.60
C THR A 20 -29.34 15.61 -13.54
N SER A 21 -30.19 14.69 -13.99
CA SER A 21 -29.83 13.27 -14.15
C SER A 21 -28.94 12.99 -15.37
N ASN A 22 -28.47 14.04 -16.08
CA ASN A 22 -27.70 13.90 -17.31
C ASN A 22 -26.19 13.98 -17.03
N ALA A 23 -25.39 13.28 -17.82
CA ALA A 23 -23.93 13.34 -17.78
C ALA A 23 -23.32 13.15 -19.18
N PHE A 24 -22.12 13.71 -19.37
CA PHE A 24 -21.25 13.40 -20.51
C PHE A 24 -20.24 12.34 -20.10
N TYR A 25 -19.89 11.44 -21.02
CA TYR A 25 -18.86 10.43 -20.78
C TYR A 25 -17.79 10.45 -21.88
N ASN A 26 -16.56 10.16 -21.50
CA ASN A 26 -15.46 9.85 -22.40
C ASN A 26 -14.75 8.58 -21.94
N VAL A 27 -14.40 7.72 -22.90
CA VAL A 27 -13.72 6.45 -22.65
C VAL A 27 -12.37 6.48 -23.35
N VAL A 28 -11.32 6.14 -22.60
CA VAL A 28 -9.95 6.04 -23.13
C VAL A 28 -9.36 4.70 -22.73
N ASP A 29 -8.84 3.99 -23.72
CA ASP A 29 -8.04 2.79 -23.53
C ASP A 29 -6.62 3.16 -23.14
N VAL A 30 -6.09 2.54 -22.09
CA VAL A 30 -4.72 2.78 -21.61
C VAL A 30 -4.07 1.44 -21.31
N ASN A 31 -2.87 1.24 -21.86
CA ASN A 31 -2.02 0.12 -21.46
C ASN A 31 -0.98 0.64 -20.45
N LEU A 32 -1.13 0.27 -19.19
CA LEU A 32 -0.16 0.61 -18.15
C LEU A 32 0.97 -0.41 -18.21
N VAL A 33 2.21 0.06 -18.29
CA VAL A 33 3.38 -0.82 -18.23
C VAL A 33 4.22 -0.38 -17.04
N ASN A 34 4.19 -1.18 -15.98
CA ASN A 34 5.05 -1.00 -14.81
C ASN A 34 6.27 -1.90 -14.97
N ASN A 35 7.44 -1.28 -15.12
CA ASN A 35 8.74 -1.96 -15.22
C ASN A 35 9.33 -2.31 -13.85
N GLU A 36 8.54 -2.20 -12.79
CA GLU A 36 8.93 -2.54 -11.42
C GLU A 36 8.99 -4.07 -11.30
N THR A 37 10.13 -4.60 -10.87
CA THR A 37 10.22 -6.01 -10.46
C THR A 37 9.46 -6.17 -9.14
N PRO A 38 8.52 -7.13 -9.02
CA PRO A 38 7.86 -7.40 -7.75
C PRO A 38 8.90 -7.63 -6.65
N ASP A 39 8.68 -7.03 -5.49
CA ASP A 39 9.54 -7.31 -4.35
C ASP A 39 9.35 -8.75 -3.90
N THR A 40 10.45 -9.48 -3.80
CA THR A 40 10.48 -10.89 -3.39
C THR A 40 11.38 -11.12 -2.19
N VAL A 41 12.04 -10.08 -1.69
CA VAL A 41 12.91 -10.17 -0.52
C VAL A 41 12.06 -9.83 0.70
N ALA A 42 12.08 -10.70 1.69
CA ALA A 42 11.35 -10.47 2.93
C ALA A 42 12.17 -9.57 3.87
N PRO A 43 11.50 -8.74 4.69
CA PRO A 43 12.19 -7.95 5.72
C PRO A 43 13.01 -8.83 6.66
N SER A 44 14.11 -8.29 7.17
CA SER A 44 14.90 -8.98 8.19
C SER A 44 14.07 -9.22 9.46
N GLN A 45 14.40 -10.26 10.22
CA GLN A 45 13.77 -10.45 11.52
C GLN A 45 14.10 -9.26 12.45
N PRO A 46 13.11 -8.72 13.21
CA PRO A 46 13.41 -7.73 14.25
C PRO A 46 14.28 -8.38 15.34
N THR A 47 15.27 -7.65 15.84
CA THR A 47 16.19 -8.17 16.87
C THR A 47 16.03 -7.40 18.18
N GLU A 48 16.69 -7.84 19.25
CA GLU A 48 16.70 -7.14 20.55
C GLU A 48 15.28 -6.92 21.14
N LEU A 49 14.38 -7.90 20.97
CA LEU A 49 13.05 -7.86 21.56
C LEU A 49 13.15 -7.83 23.09
N ASN A 50 12.56 -6.80 23.69
CA ASN A 50 12.56 -6.57 25.12
C ASN A 50 11.17 -6.14 25.60
N ALA A 51 10.73 -6.72 26.72
CA ALA A 51 9.53 -6.32 27.43
C ALA A 51 9.90 -5.61 28.73
N SER A 52 9.30 -4.46 28.98
CA SER A 52 9.50 -3.64 30.17
C SER A 52 8.17 -3.09 30.69
N LYS A 53 8.20 -2.45 31.88
CA LYS A 53 7.02 -1.86 32.55
C LYS A 53 5.78 -2.78 32.57
N VAL A 54 6.00 -4.04 32.94
CA VAL A 54 4.93 -5.05 33.02
C VAL A 54 4.01 -4.72 34.21
N SER A 55 2.72 -4.60 33.95
CA SER A 55 1.66 -4.48 34.96
C SER A 55 0.64 -5.62 34.80
N ALA A 56 -0.44 -5.61 35.58
CA ALA A 56 -1.49 -6.62 35.46
C ALA A 56 -2.19 -6.63 34.09
N ASN A 57 -2.15 -5.51 33.35
CA ASN A 57 -2.94 -5.29 32.14
C ASN A 57 -2.20 -4.45 31.07
N SER A 58 -0.89 -4.24 31.22
CA SER A 58 -0.08 -3.56 30.22
C SER A 58 1.36 -4.09 30.20
N VAL A 59 2.00 -3.97 29.04
CA VAL A 59 3.43 -4.21 28.84
C VAL A 59 3.94 -3.23 27.80
N GLU A 60 5.16 -2.73 28.00
CA GLU A 60 5.87 -1.95 26.99
C GLU A 60 6.84 -2.88 26.27
N ILE A 61 6.76 -2.95 24.94
CA ILE A 61 7.61 -3.80 24.12
C ILE A 61 8.48 -2.91 23.23
N THR A 62 9.77 -3.19 23.20
CA THR A 62 10.75 -2.51 22.34
C THR A 62 11.54 -3.56 21.55
N TRP A 63 11.95 -3.22 20.34
CA TRP A 63 12.80 -4.05 19.49
C TRP A 63 13.60 -3.16 18.55
N LYS A 64 14.70 -3.70 18.03
CA LYS A 64 15.44 -3.10 16.93
C LYS A 64 14.71 -3.38 15.62
N ALA A 65 14.44 -2.32 14.86
CA ALA A 65 13.68 -2.38 13.63
C ALA A 65 14.31 -3.30 12.58
N SER A 66 13.45 -3.98 11.84
CA SER A 66 13.79 -4.74 10.63
C SER A 66 14.26 -3.81 9.52
N THR A 67 15.10 -4.33 8.62
CA THR A 67 15.50 -3.67 7.38
C THR A 67 14.99 -4.46 6.19
N ASP A 68 14.66 -3.76 5.11
CA ASP A 68 14.17 -4.33 3.86
C ASP A 68 14.63 -3.46 2.68
N ASN A 69 14.64 -4.02 1.47
CA ASN A 69 15.06 -3.33 0.23
C ASN A 69 14.01 -2.34 -0.30
N ILE A 70 12.71 -2.55 -0.03
CA ILE A 70 11.64 -1.61 -0.43
C ILE A 70 10.95 -1.01 0.81
N GLY A 71 10.91 -1.74 1.92
CA GLY A 71 10.51 -1.21 3.22
C GLY A 71 9.65 -2.16 4.03
N VAL A 72 9.54 -1.86 5.33
CA VAL A 72 8.72 -2.63 6.27
C VAL A 72 7.34 -1.99 6.37
N LYS A 73 6.29 -2.75 6.04
CA LYS A 73 4.91 -2.23 6.04
C LYS A 73 4.30 -2.16 7.44
N GLU A 74 4.46 -3.20 8.24
CA GLU A 74 3.87 -3.31 9.58
C GLU A 74 4.63 -4.28 10.47
N TYR A 75 4.37 -4.21 11.78
CA TYR A 75 4.75 -5.22 12.77
C TYR A 75 3.47 -5.77 13.40
N GLN A 76 3.38 -7.09 13.52
CA GLN A 76 2.27 -7.76 14.22
C GLN A 76 2.74 -8.16 15.62
N VAL A 77 1.99 -7.77 16.65
CA VAL A 77 2.33 -7.89 18.08
C VAL A 77 1.21 -8.58 18.83
#